data_AF-A0A562UC17-F1
#
_entry.id   AF-A0A562UC17-F1
#
_cell.length_a   1.000
_cell.length_b   1.000
_cell.length_c   1.000
_cell.angle_alpha   90.00
_cell.angle_beta   90.00
_cell.angle_gamma   90.00
#
_symmetry.space_group_name_H-M   'P 1'
#
loop_
_entity.id
_entity.type
_entity.pdbx_description
1 polymer ?
#
loop_
_entity_poly.entity_id
_entity_poly.type
_entity_poly.pdbx_seq_one_letter_code
_entity_poly.pdbx_strand_id
1 'polypeptide(L)'
;MSDNIDIINSDLNFPNKSGRRRDLLPWWIKTFIWIFLVFAAIIPIGIIMGLLKFNFQISLLGLSTNEPISLTGLFLIILFAFKGIIALGLWQEKKWAVGVAKIDAIISAFVCLGVMGYAIFGPDHSFNLRLELLVIFPYYYKMNQIQYEWVNFGEEEVIATVTAE
;
A
#
# COMPACT_ATOMS: atom_id res chain seq x y z
N MET A 1 43.85 18.71 -21.37
CA MET A 1 42.88 19.64 -20.73
C MET A 1 41.44 19.36 -21.20
N SER A 2 41.23 18.81 -22.41
CA SER A 2 39.94 18.28 -22.89
C SER A 2 39.42 17.10 -22.06
N ASP A 3 40.28 16.16 -21.71
CA ASP A 3 39.87 14.88 -21.08
C ASP A 3 39.24 15.04 -19.68
N ASN A 4 39.53 16.13 -18.96
CA ASN A 4 38.94 16.37 -17.63
C ASN A 4 37.49 16.89 -17.71
N ILE A 5 37.10 17.52 -18.82
CA ILE A 5 35.74 18.07 -18.99
C ILE A 5 34.75 16.93 -19.29
N ASP A 6 35.18 15.90 -20.01
CA ASP A 6 34.34 14.75 -20.35
C ASP A 6 34.02 13.88 -19.12
N ILE A 7 34.98 13.73 -18.18
CA ILE A 7 34.77 12.99 -16.92
C ILE A 7 33.76 13.71 -16.02
N ILE A 8 33.84 15.05 -15.93
CA ILE A 8 32.90 15.86 -15.14
C ILE A 8 31.49 15.81 -15.73
N ASN A 9 31.36 15.83 -17.07
CA ASN A 9 30.06 15.75 -17.73
C ASN A 9 29.43 14.34 -17.64
N SER A 10 30.22 13.26 -17.57
CA SER A 10 29.69 11.91 -17.37
C SER A 10 29.14 11.67 -15.96
N ASP A 11 29.70 12.35 -14.95
CA ASP A 11 29.24 12.25 -13.55
C ASP A 11 28.00 13.12 -13.27
N LEU A 12 27.73 14.14 -14.11
CA LEU A 12 26.57 15.03 -14.04
C LEU A 12 25.36 14.55 -14.84
N ASN A 13 25.44 13.38 -15.48
CA ASN A 13 24.29 12.77 -16.13
C ASN A 13 23.38 12.15 -15.05
N PHE A 14 22.76 13.01 -14.24
CA PHE A 14 21.65 12.63 -13.39
C PHE A 14 20.61 12.01 -14.33
N PRO A 15 20.28 10.71 -14.18
CA PRO A 15 19.24 10.13 -15.01
C PRO A 15 17.99 10.96 -14.75
N ASN A 16 17.62 11.79 -15.73
CA ASN A 16 16.40 12.56 -15.67
C ASN A 16 15.28 11.53 -15.58
N LYS A 17 14.78 11.29 -14.36
CA LYS A 17 13.56 10.53 -14.14
C LYS A 17 12.41 11.44 -14.52
N SER A 18 12.27 11.72 -15.82
CA SER A 18 11.17 12.46 -16.44
C SER A 18 9.86 11.64 -16.44
N GLY A 19 9.62 10.89 -15.36
CA GLY A 19 8.50 9.95 -15.21
C GLY A 19 7.48 10.44 -14.20
N ARG A 20 6.42 9.67 -14.00
CA ARG A 20 5.46 9.91 -12.91
C ARG A 20 5.96 9.22 -11.65
N ARG A 21 5.60 9.71 -10.45
CA ARG A 21 5.99 9.02 -9.18
C ARG A 21 5.54 7.56 -9.17
N ARG A 22 4.42 7.27 -9.83
CA ARG A 22 3.85 5.92 -9.98
C ARG A 22 4.77 4.95 -10.71
N ASP A 23 5.75 5.42 -11.48
CA ASP A 23 6.66 4.54 -12.21
C ASP A 23 7.66 3.84 -11.28
N LEU A 24 7.84 4.38 -10.07
CA LEU A 24 8.59 3.72 -8.99
C LEU A 24 7.86 2.48 -8.43
N LEU A 25 6.54 2.41 -8.60
CA LEU A 25 5.73 1.29 -8.13
C LEU A 25 5.83 0.11 -9.12
N PRO A 26 6.17 -1.10 -8.66
CA PRO A 26 6.05 -2.30 -9.47
C PRO A 26 4.63 -2.51 -9.99
N TRP A 27 4.51 -3.13 -11.15
CA TRP A 27 3.23 -3.48 -11.76
C TRP A 27 2.28 -4.23 -10.83
N TRP A 28 2.79 -5.17 -10.01
CA TRP A 28 1.98 -5.94 -9.07
C TRP A 28 1.36 -5.06 -7.97
N ILE A 29 2.05 -4.02 -7.49
CA ILE A 29 1.50 -3.06 -6.52
C ILE A 29 0.41 -2.21 -7.18
N LYS A 30 0.61 -1.82 -8.45
CA LYS A 30 -0.42 -1.10 -9.22
C LYS A 30 -1.71 -1.92 -9.34
N THR A 31 -1.60 -3.24 -9.52
CA THR A 31 -2.75 -4.15 -9.51
C THR A 31 -3.47 -4.14 -8.17
N PHE A 32 -2.76 -4.27 -7.04
CA PHE A 32 -3.39 -4.21 -5.71
C PHE A 32 -4.04 -2.86 -5.42
N ILE A 33 -3.41 -1.74 -5.80
CA ILE A 33 -3.99 -0.41 -5.69
C ILE A 33 -5.35 -0.38 -6.41
N TRP A 34 -5.40 -0.84 -7.66
CA TRP A 34 -6.64 -0.85 -8.43
C TRP A 34 -7.72 -1.74 -7.80
N ILE A 35 -7.34 -2.92 -7.30
CA ILE A 35 -8.25 -3.80 -6.55
C ILE A 35 -8.85 -3.06 -5.35
N PHE A 36 -8.02 -2.49 -4.47
CA PHE A 36 -8.49 -1.80 -3.27
C PHE A 36 -9.34 -0.56 -3.60
N LEU A 37 -9.07 0.12 -4.72
CA LEU A 37 -9.92 1.22 -5.21
C LEU A 37 -11.32 0.73 -5.60
N VAL A 38 -11.41 -0.38 -6.34
CA VAL A 38 -12.69 -0.98 -6.72
C VAL A 38 -13.45 -1.44 -5.48
N PHE A 39 -12.79 -2.13 -4.55
CA PHE A 39 -13.41 -2.53 -3.28
C PHE A 39 -13.91 -1.33 -2.49
N ALA A 40 -13.11 -0.27 -2.38
CA ALA A 40 -13.51 0.95 -1.69
C ALA A 40 -14.71 1.65 -2.35
N ALA A 41 -14.80 1.63 -3.68
CA ALA A 41 -15.95 2.16 -4.41
C ALA A 41 -17.23 1.33 -4.19
N ILE A 42 -17.10 0.02 -3.93
CA ILE A 42 -18.23 -0.88 -3.65
C ILE A 42 -18.71 -0.77 -2.19
N ILE A 43 -17.90 -0.27 -1.26
CA ILE A 43 -18.30 -0.07 0.16
C ILE A 43 -19.66 0.59 0.34
N PRO A 44 -19.99 1.76 -0.26
CA PRO A 44 -21.30 2.38 -0.08
C PRO A 44 -22.45 1.47 -0.54
N ILE A 45 -22.25 0.70 -1.62
CA ILE A 45 -23.21 -0.29 -2.10
C ILE A 45 -23.34 -1.42 -1.07
N GLY A 46 -22.22 -1.90 -0.53
CA GLY A 46 -22.19 -2.91 0.53
C GLY A 46 -22.91 -2.49 1.81
N ILE A 47 -22.80 -1.22 2.21
CA ILE A 47 -23.54 -0.67 3.36
C ILE A 47 -25.05 -0.67 3.08
N ILE A 48 -25.48 -0.22 1.90
CA ILE A 48 -26.90 -0.22 1.51
C ILE A 48 -27.45 -1.66 1.46
N MET A 49 -26.71 -2.58 0.86
CA MET A 49 -27.10 -4.00 0.81
C MET A 49 -27.13 -4.64 2.20
N GLY A 50 -26.18 -4.28 3.08
CA GLY A 50 -26.18 -4.70 4.47
C GLY A 50 -27.43 -4.21 5.21
N LEU A 51 -27.85 -2.95 5.01
CA LEU A 51 -29.09 -2.40 5.57
C LEU A 51 -30.34 -3.14 5.09
N LEU A 52 -30.31 -3.67 3.87
CA LEU A 52 -31.35 -4.55 3.31
C LEU A 52 -31.26 -6.00 3.82
N LYS A 53 -30.39 -6.29 4.80
CA LYS A 53 -30.15 -7.61 5.39
C LYS A 53 -29.66 -8.67 4.40
N PHE A 54 -29.01 -8.28 3.32
CA PHE A 54 -28.29 -9.24 2.48
C PHE A 54 -27.02 -9.71 3.20
N ASN A 55 -26.88 -11.02 3.34
CA ASN A 55 -25.69 -11.64 3.93
C ASN A 55 -24.66 -11.86 2.82
N PHE A 56 -23.47 -11.29 2.98
CA PHE A 56 -22.32 -11.54 2.13
C PHE A 56 -21.08 -11.69 3.01
N GLN A 57 -20.21 -12.63 2.64
CA GLN A 57 -19.04 -12.97 3.42
C GLN A 57 -17.94 -11.93 3.19
N ILE A 58 -17.52 -11.24 4.26
CA ILE A 58 -16.37 -10.33 4.24
C ILE A 58 -15.25 -10.99 5.05
N SER A 59 -14.08 -11.16 4.44
CA SER A 59 -12.89 -11.69 5.10
C SER A 59 -11.68 -10.80 4.82
N LEU A 60 -11.02 -10.31 5.88
CA LEU A 60 -9.77 -9.56 5.78
C LEU A 60 -8.97 -9.65 7.09
N LEU A 61 -7.64 -9.72 7.00
CA LEU A 61 -6.72 -9.84 8.16
C LEU A 61 -7.06 -11.04 9.05
N GLY A 62 -7.69 -12.04 8.45
CA GLY A 62 -8.16 -13.23 9.12
C GLY A 62 -9.39 -13.14 9.99
N LEU A 63 -10.07 -12.00 9.99
CA LEU A 63 -11.41 -11.87 10.52
C LEU A 63 -12.40 -12.13 9.38
N SER A 64 -13.34 -13.05 9.59
CA SER A 64 -14.43 -13.33 8.66
C SER A 64 -15.77 -13.14 9.36
N THR A 65 -16.70 -12.47 8.70
CA THR A 65 -18.09 -12.34 9.17
C THR A 65 -19.05 -12.46 7.99
N ASN A 66 -20.20 -13.08 8.24
CA ASN A 66 -21.32 -13.18 7.30
C ASN A 66 -22.36 -12.07 7.53
N GLU A 67 -22.21 -11.31 8.62
CA GLU A 67 -23.14 -10.25 9.00
C GLU A 67 -22.45 -8.88 8.85
N PRO A 68 -22.71 -8.13 7.77
CA PRO A 68 -22.04 -6.86 7.51
C PRO A 68 -22.35 -5.76 8.55
N ILE A 69 -23.49 -5.85 9.25
CA ILE A 69 -23.89 -4.93 10.35
C ILE A 69 -23.40 -5.42 11.73
N SER A 70 -22.64 -6.52 11.80
CA SER A 70 -22.00 -6.92 13.07
C SER A 70 -20.85 -5.97 13.43
N LEU A 71 -20.44 -5.94 14.71
CA LEU A 71 -19.28 -5.14 15.16
C LEU A 71 -18.02 -5.47 14.33
N THR A 72 -17.82 -6.76 14.04
CA THR A 72 -16.72 -7.25 13.19
C THR A 72 -16.90 -6.81 11.74
N GLY A 73 -18.12 -6.84 11.20
CA GLY A 73 -18.42 -6.38 9.83
C GLY A 73 -18.14 -4.89 9.64
N LEU A 74 -18.57 -4.06 10.58
CA LEU A 74 -18.30 -2.63 10.56
C LEU A 74 -16.79 -2.34 10.66
N PHE A 75 -16.08 -3.05 11.53
CA PHE A 75 -14.63 -2.94 11.63
C PHE A 75 -13.91 -3.30 10.33
N LEU A 76 -14.34 -4.39 9.66
CA LEU A 76 -13.81 -4.79 8.35
C LEU A 76 -14.08 -3.74 7.27
N ILE A 77 -15.28 -3.16 7.24
CA ILE A 77 -15.64 -2.09 6.30
C ILE A 77 -14.73 -0.88 6.50
N ILE A 78 -14.48 -0.47 7.75
CA ILE A 78 -13.56 0.64 8.07
C ILE A 78 -12.15 0.33 7.58
N LEU A 79 -11.66 -0.90 7.78
CA LEU A 79 -10.34 -1.31 7.29
C LEU A 79 -10.25 -1.28 5.77
N PHE A 80 -11.28 -1.77 5.06
CA PHE A 80 -11.33 -1.67 3.60
C PHE A 80 -11.36 -0.22 3.12
N ALA A 81 -12.13 0.65 3.79
CA ALA A 81 -12.17 2.07 3.48
C ALA A 81 -10.79 2.73 3.68
N PHE A 82 -10.12 2.42 4.79
CA PHE A 82 -8.78 2.91 5.08
C PHE A 82 -7.76 2.47 4.02
N LYS A 83 -7.78 1.18 3.63
CA LYS A 83 -6.95 0.67 2.52
C LYS A 83 -7.28 1.34 1.19
N GLY A 84 -8.54 1.63 0.94
CA GLY A 84 -9.00 2.43 -0.20
C GLY A 84 -8.41 3.85 -0.21
N ILE A 85 -8.38 4.53 0.93
CA ILE A 85 -7.80 5.87 1.07
C ILE A 85 -6.29 5.85 0.79
N ILE A 86 -5.57 4.85 1.29
CA ILE A 86 -4.14 4.67 1.00
C ILE A 86 -3.92 4.42 -0.49
N ALA A 87 -4.73 3.53 -1.09
CA ALA A 87 -4.68 3.22 -2.51
C ALA A 87 -4.95 4.48 -3.36
N LEU A 88 -5.94 5.31 -2.98
CA LEU A 88 -6.20 6.60 -3.60
C LEU A 88 -5.01 7.56 -3.45
N GLY A 89 -4.36 7.60 -2.29
CA GLY A 89 -3.18 8.42 -2.05
C GLY A 89 -1.98 8.00 -2.91
N LEU A 90 -1.75 6.69 -3.02
CA LEU A 90 -0.69 6.11 -3.87
C LEU A 90 -0.99 6.35 -5.34
N TRP A 91 -2.25 6.16 -5.74
CA TRP A 91 -2.70 6.50 -7.08
C TRP A 91 -2.49 7.99 -7.34
N GLN A 92 -2.93 8.90 -6.47
CA GLN A 92 -2.76 10.35 -6.67
C GLN A 92 -1.34 10.88 -6.41
N GLU A 93 -0.32 10.02 -6.27
CA GLU A 93 1.09 10.41 -6.18
C GLU A 93 1.41 11.33 -4.97
N LYS A 94 0.63 11.21 -3.89
CA LYS A 94 0.78 12.06 -2.70
C LYS A 94 2.03 11.67 -1.91
N LYS A 95 2.79 12.65 -1.42
CA LYS A 95 4.03 12.43 -0.64
C LYS A 95 3.79 11.57 0.62
N TRP A 96 2.65 11.75 1.29
CA TRP A 96 2.29 11.01 2.51
C TRP A 96 1.89 9.55 2.26
N ALA A 97 1.52 9.19 1.03
CA ALA A 97 0.87 7.91 0.74
C ALA A 97 1.78 6.70 1.02
N VAL A 98 3.06 6.78 0.66
CA VAL A 98 4.03 5.70 0.94
C VAL A 98 4.28 5.56 2.44
N GLY A 99 4.32 6.67 3.19
CA GLY A 99 4.47 6.63 4.65
C GLY A 99 3.31 5.91 5.33
N VAL A 100 2.07 6.27 4.98
CA VAL A 100 0.87 5.62 5.55
C VAL A 100 0.75 4.16 5.08
N ALA A 101 1.09 3.86 3.82
CA ALA A 101 1.14 2.50 3.30
C ALA A 101 2.08 1.57 4.07
N LYS A 102 3.25 2.08 4.51
CA LYS A 102 4.17 1.31 5.37
C LYS A 102 3.58 1.03 6.73
N ILE A 103 2.95 2.03 7.36
CA ILE A 103 2.32 1.89 8.67
C ILE A 103 1.18 0.86 8.60
N ASP A 104 0.34 0.94 7.57
CA ASP A 104 -0.73 -0.05 7.33
C ASP A 104 -0.19 -1.47 7.16
N ALA A 105 0.93 -1.64 6.44
CA ALA A 105 1.58 -2.94 6.30
C ALA A 105 2.05 -3.53 7.64
N ILE A 106 2.67 -2.70 8.48
CA ILE A 106 3.12 -3.10 9.83
C ILE A 106 1.93 -3.49 10.71
N ILE A 107 0.91 -2.63 10.79
CA ILE A 107 -0.29 -2.90 11.59
C ILE A 107 -0.97 -4.18 11.11
N SER A 108 -1.14 -4.34 9.80
CA SER A 108 -1.75 -5.52 9.19
C SER A 108 -0.95 -6.79 9.52
N ALA A 109 0.38 -6.72 9.50
CA ALA A 109 1.23 -7.85 9.91
C ALA A 109 1.00 -8.23 11.39
N PHE A 110 0.97 -7.26 12.30
CA PHE A 110 0.71 -7.51 13.72
C PHE A 110 -0.67 -8.11 13.98
N VAL A 111 -1.71 -7.61 13.29
CA VAL A 111 -3.06 -8.16 13.39
C VAL A 111 -3.09 -9.61 12.89
N CYS A 112 -2.50 -9.89 11.72
CA CYS A 112 -2.43 -11.25 11.19
C CYS A 112 -1.68 -12.21 12.12
N LEU A 113 -0.55 -11.78 12.68
CA LEU A 113 0.22 -12.57 13.65
C LEU A 113 -0.57 -12.81 14.94
N GLY A 114 -1.29 -11.80 15.44
CA GLY A 114 -2.14 -11.94 16.61
C GLY A 114 -3.28 -12.94 16.41
N VAL A 115 -3.99 -12.86 15.28
CA VAL A 115 -5.07 -13.79 14.93
C VAL A 115 -4.53 -15.21 14.72
N MET A 116 -3.37 -15.37 14.06
CA MET A 116 -2.73 -16.68 13.91
C MET A 116 -2.27 -17.26 15.24
N GLY A 117 -1.67 -16.45 16.11
CA GLY A 117 -1.30 -16.86 17.47
C GLY A 117 -2.52 -17.35 18.25
N TYR A 118 -3.62 -16.60 18.20
CA TYR A 118 -4.88 -17.02 18.82
C TYR A 118 -5.41 -18.34 18.24
N ALA A 119 -5.32 -18.56 16.92
CA ALA A 119 -5.77 -19.80 16.29
C ALA A 119 -4.92 -21.03 16.66
N ILE A 120 -3.62 -20.83 16.92
CA ILE A 120 -2.68 -21.89 17.31
C ILE A 120 -2.83 -22.23 18.79
N PHE A 121 -2.93 -21.24 19.67
CA PHE A 121 -3.04 -21.42 21.12
C PHE A 121 -4.48 -21.53 21.62
N GLY A 122 -5.46 -21.32 20.73
CA GLY A 122 -6.89 -21.43 21.00
C GLY A 122 -7.41 -22.86 20.90
N PRO A 123 -8.71 -23.08 21.17
CA PRO A 123 -9.30 -24.41 21.26
C PRO A 123 -9.19 -25.23 19.97
N ASP A 124 -9.25 -24.58 18.81
CA ASP A 124 -9.34 -25.25 17.51
C ASP A 124 -7.98 -25.74 16.96
N HIS A 125 -6.85 -25.36 17.56
CA HIS A 125 -5.47 -25.77 17.17
C HIS A 125 -5.24 -25.85 15.65
N SER A 126 -5.74 -24.88 14.89
CA SER A 126 -5.69 -24.91 13.43
C SER A 126 -4.56 -24.03 12.89
N PHE A 127 -3.61 -24.64 12.17
CA PHE A 127 -2.52 -23.90 11.53
C PHE A 127 -2.94 -23.45 10.13
N ASN A 128 -3.46 -22.22 10.05
CA ASN A 128 -3.81 -21.59 8.78
C ASN A 128 -2.81 -20.47 8.48
N LEU A 129 -1.74 -20.79 7.74
CA LEU A 129 -0.84 -19.76 7.21
C LEU A 129 -1.62 -18.87 6.24
N ARG A 130 -1.83 -17.62 6.65
CA ARG A 130 -2.55 -16.66 5.82
C ARG A 130 -1.61 -16.14 4.73
N LEU A 131 -1.99 -16.39 3.47
CA LEU A 131 -1.33 -15.85 2.28
C LEU A 131 -1.17 -14.31 2.34
N GLU A 132 -2.04 -13.63 3.10
CA GLU A 132 -1.96 -12.21 3.41
C GLU A 132 -0.59 -11.80 4.00
N LEU A 133 -0.04 -12.59 4.94
CA LEU A 133 1.26 -12.29 5.56
C LEU A 133 2.41 -12.41 4.56
N LEU A 134 2.34 -13.40 3.66
CA LEU A 134 3.33 -13.63 2.61
C LEU A 134 3.36 -12.45 1.63
N VAL A 135 2.21 -11.85 1.31
CA VAL A 135 2.13 -10.67 0.43
C VAL A 135 2.57 -9.38 1.13
N ILE A 136 2.35 -9.23 2.44
CA ILE A 136 2.72 -8.02 3.20
C ILE A 136 4.24 -7.82 3.25
N PHE A 137 5.03 -8.90 3.39
CA PHE A 137 6.48 -8.81 3.50
C PHE A 137 7.16 -8.15 2.27
N PRO A 138 6.98 -8.64 1.03
CA PRO A 138 7.55 -8.00 -0.16
C PRO A 138 6.95 -6.60 -0.41
N TYR A 139 5.70 -6.37 -0.02
CA TYR A 139 5.07 -5.05 -0.08
C TYR A 139 5.79 -4.03 0.78
N TYR A 140 6.00 -4.34 2.07
CA TYR A 140 6.69 -3.46 2.99
C TYR A 140 8.12 -3.16 2.54
N TYR A 141 8.87 -4.20 2.14
CA TYR A 141 10.24 -4.04 1.66
C TYR A 141 10.31 -3.09 0.46
N LYS A 142 9.41 -3.26 -0.52
CA LYS A 142 9.38 -2.38 -1.69
C LYS A 142 8.98 -0.95 -1.34
N MET A 143 7.97 -0.77 -0.48
CA MET A 143 7.56 0.57 -0.04
C MET A 143 8.66 1.29 0.73
N ASN A 144 9.45 0.58 1.53
CA ASN A 144 10.60 1.14 2.23
C ASN A 144 11.69 1.58 1.26
N GLN A 145 11.99 0.77 0.23
CA GLN A 145 12.99 1.09 -0.78
C GLN A 145 12.65 2.36 -1.55
N ILE A 146 11.39 2.51 -1.98
CA ILE A 146 10.98 3.64 -2.83
C ILE A 146 10.65 4.91 -2.04
N GLN A 147 10.57 4.85 -0.70
CA GLN A 147 10.09 5.97 0.11
C GLN A 147 10.95 7.22 -0.09
N TYR A 148 12.28 7.07 -0.07
CA TYR A 148 13.21 8.19 -0.22
C TYR A 148 13.03 8.85 -1.60
N GLU A 149 13.07 8.05 -2.66
CA GLU A 149 12.85 8.52 -4.03
C GLU A 149 11.46 9.15 -4.23
N TRP A 150 10.44 8.64 -3.54
CA TRP A 150 9.06 9.14 -3.65
C TRP A 150 8.86 10.51 -3.02
N VAL A 151 9.50 10.75 -1.87
CA VAL A 151 9.38 12.03 -1.14
C VAL A 151 10.17 13.14 -1.82
N ASN A 152 11.35 12.82 -2.32
CA ASN A 152 12.29 13.76 -2.96
C ASN A 152 12.10 13.83 -4.49
N PHE A 153 11.08 13.15 -5.03
CA PHE A 153 10.81 13.11 -6.46
C PHE A 153 10.57 14.52 -7.03
N GLY A 154 11.46 14.94 -7.94
CA GLY A 154 11.44 16.23 -8.62
C GLY A 154 12.25 17.34 -7.93
N GLU A 155 12.81 17.11 -6.74
CA GLU A 155 13.66 18.11 -6.06
C GLU A 155 15.12 18.06 -6.57
N GLU A 156 15.59 16.90 -7.03
CA GLU A 156 16.93 16.73 -7.62
C GLU A 156 17.08 17.46 -8.97
N GLU A 157 16.01 17.53 -9.76
CA GLU A 157 16.00 18.22 -11.07
C GLU A 157 16.10 19.75 -10.90
N VAL A 158 15.44 20.30 -9.86
CA VAL A 158 15.46 21.74 -9.57
C VAL A 158 16.85 22.19 -9.09
N ILE A 159 17.50 21.41 -8.22
CA ILE A 159 18.84 21.75 -7.72
C ILE A 159 19.86 21.74 -8.87
N ALA A 160 19.80 20.74 -9.77
CA ALA A 160 20.68 20.67 -10.93
C ALA A 160 20.51 21.88 -11.88
N THR A 161 19.28 22.35 -12.11
CA THR A 161 19.04 23.55 -12.93
C THR A 161 19.53 24.83 -12.28
N VAL A 162 19.40 24.98 -10.96
CA VAL A 162 19.81 26.20 -10.24
C VAL A 162 21.33 26.31 -10.08
N THR A 163 22.06 25.19 -10.03
CA THR A 163 23.54 25.19 -9.97
C THR A 163 24.23 25.34 -11.33
N ALA A 164 23.47 25.32 -12.42
CA ALA A 164 23.99 25.45 -13.79
C ALA A 164 23.93 26.88 -14.36
N GLU A 165 23.37 27.85 -13.61
CA GLU A 165 23.37 29.29 -13.89
C GLU A 165 24.45 30.03 -13.08
#